data_AF-A0A0C9Z4A0-F1
#
_entry.id   AF-A0A0C9Z4A0-F1
#
_cell.length_a   1.000
_cell.length_b   1.000
_cell.length_c   1.000
_cell.angle_alpha   90.00
_cell.angle_beta   90.00
_cell.angle_gamma   90.00
#
_symmetry.space_group_name_H-M   'P 1'
#
loop_
_entity.id
_entity.type
_entity.pdbx_description
1 polymer ?
#
loop_
_entity_poly.entity_id
_entity_poly.type
_entity_poly.pdbx_seq_one_letter_code
_entity_poly.pdbx_strand_id
1 'polypeptide(L)'
;MAPGCFSALSCCRQPPSPSDDGIISPVLAPTGATQPNSGSPSDNGGIHNATAIETTRPGTSPSPGHVDTPVPASTQGLPPTSSGILSPVLTDARPMSQHDPEGSVDIPALGHAEEVPLVSSTSHLRLDPAKAQEHIDRISRFRILVMGRANAGKTTILQRVCNTTDEPEIFNGIGEKLDATVVQGSLTRGEHDIEDELVFQSNPRFVFHDSRGFEAGSEQQFNTMKKFVMDRAKTSKLDERIHAIWFCIPLNESHRLVMAAERKFFNECDTGYVPLIVLLTKADTLTLDAVQELMNKGMSLDSATKGALEVEKRIVNDCLMRVEGWLKMLNFPPKEYLSLTGMQSEGAECTSLLTCTANALKEEGLQQLLISTQQSNLELCMKFAIMKTLKGYMNKQDDKPPHAIVAFRLARWFPYPSISHPAQSLTIPTFSTTMQCSRQCIAEDGVGAILVFEYLYFLLQVKDGRNGLQEDLNLAAKEYKRSGIHAKVNKLIQEAFQNHGDDVEILCPILVKIAQQNQLCKILKDAVWEGLTEAPFISLLFHP
;
A
#
# COMPACT_ATOMS: atom_id res chain seq x y z
N MET A 1 43.02 -26.65 -17.85
CA MET A 1 43.65 -27.67 -16.99
C MET A 1 44.09 -27.00 -15.70
N ALA A 2 43.73 -27.58 -14.55
CA ALA A 2 44.10 -27.12 -13.22
C ALA A 2 45.62 -27.17 -12.97
N PRO A 3 46.10 -26.47 -11.94
CA PRO A 3 46.54 -27.14 -10.70
C PRO A 3 45.96 -26.42 -9.46
N GLY A 4 45.68 -27.05 -8.33
CA GLY A 4 46.37 -28.19 -7.70
C GLY A 4 46.96 -27.68 -6.37
N CYS A 5 46.25 -27.95 -5.27
CA CYS A 5 46.47 -27.43 -3.92
C CYS A 5 47.79 -27.88 -3.27
N PHE A 6 48.35 -27.04 -2.41
CA PHE A 6 49.17 -27.46 -1.27
C PHE A 6 48.79 -26.64 -0.03
N SER A 7 48.59 -27.38 1.05
CA SER A 7 48.11 -27.00 2.38
C SER A 7 49.19 -26.36 3.24
N ALA A 8 48.82 -25.42 4.13
CA ALA A 8 49.65 -25.06 5.28
C ALA A 8 48.81 -24.54 6.47
N LEU A 9 48.75 -25.41 7.49
CA LEU A 9 48.97 -25.14 8.93
C LEU A 9 47.98 -24.25 9.71
N SER A 10 47.17 -24.95 10.51
CA SER A 10 46.49 -24.50 11.72
C SER A 10 47.44 -23.84 12.73
N CYS A 11 47.06 -22.67 13.23
CA CYS A 11 47.48 -22.17 14.55
C CYS A 11 46.27 -22.11 15.48
N CYS A 12 46.29 -22.99 16.47
CA CYS A 12 45.34 -23.03 17.57
C CYS A 12 45.50 -21.78 18.46
N ARG A 13 44.40 -21.07 18.75
CA ARG A 13 44.30 -20.23 19.94
C ARG A 13 43.31 -20.89 20.89
N GLN A 14 43.81 -21.35 22.04
CA GLN A 14 42.99 -21.77 23.16
C GLN A 14 42.40 -20.55 23.91
N PRO A 15 41.20 -20.70 24.49
CA PRO A 15 40.56 -19.69 25.35
C PRO A 15 41.05 -19.82 26.81
N PRO A 16 40.98 -18.76 27.64
CA PRO A 16 41.08 -18.91 29.09
C PRO A 16 39.70 -19.21 29.70
N SER A 17 39.66 -20.18 30.62
CA SER A 17 38.52 -20.57 31.46
C SER A 17 38.79 -20.13 32.93
N PRO A 18 37.85 -20.32 33.89
CA PRO A 18 37.35 -19.27 34.78
C PRO A 18 37.92 -19.34 36.22
N SER A 19 37.70 -18.29 37.02
CA SER A 19 37.95 -18.32 38.47
C SER A 19 36.92 -17.51 39.26
N ASP A 20 36.25 -18.24 40.17
CA ASP A 20 35.69 -17.91 41.50
C ASP A 20 34.67 -16.79 41.73
N ASP A 21 33.43 -17.25 42.02
CA ASP A 21 32.68 -17.08 43.27
C ASP A 21 32.79 -15.77 44.08
N GLY A 22 31.64 -15.09 44.19
CA GLY A 22 31.39 -14.02 45.16
C GLY A 22 29.90 -13.72 45.30
N ILE A 23 29.24 -14.39 46.26
CA ILE A 23 27.90 -14.13 46.77
C ILE A 23 27.81 -12.72 47.38
N ILE A 24 26.85 -11.86 46.97
CA ILE A 24 26.03 -10.97 47.84
C ILE A 24 24.66 -10.67 47.17
N SER A 25 23.61 -10.76 47.98
CA SER A 25 22.17 -10.62 47.73
C SER A 25 21.64 -9.16 47.56
N PRO A 26 20.34 -8.95 47.22
CA PRO A 26 19.82 -7.72 46.63
C PRO A 26 19.37 -6.67 47.67
N VAL A 27 19.44 -5.39 47.29
CA VAL A 27 18.96 -4.27 48.11
C VAL A 27 17.51 -3.91 47.77
N LEU A 28 16.75 -3.74 48.85
CA LEU A 28 15.32 -3.45 48.99
C LEU A 28 14.89 -2.07 48.48
N ALA A 29 13.62 -2.01 48.08
CA ALA A 29 12.83 -0.80 47.89
C ALA A 29 12.67 0.02 49.18
N PRO A 30 12.41 1.33 49.09
CA PRO A 30 11.81 2.08 50.18
C PRO A 30 10.30 2.21 50.00
N THR A 31 9.57 1.63 50.94
CA THR A 31 8.20 1.95 51.31
C THR A 31 8.20 3.28 52.07
N GLY A 32 7.29 4.20 51.73
CA GLY A 32 7.11 5.46 52.45
C GLY A 32 5.74 6.06 52.17
N ALA A 33 4.77 5.66 52.99
CA ALA A 33 3.38 6.11 52.95
C ALA A 33 3.22 7.57 53.40
N THR A 34 2.30 8.32 52.78
CA THR A 34 1.36 9.19 53.50
C THR A 34 0.16 9.54 52.61
N GLN A 35 -1.03 9.05 52.99
CA GLN A 35 -2.31 9.70 52.66
C GLN A 35 -2.38 11.05 53.39
N PRO A 36 -3.15 12.02 52.86
CA PRO A 36 -4.41 12.27 53.54
C PRO A 36 -5.60 12.46 52.60
N ASN A 37 -6.76 12.19 53.20
CA ASN A 37 -8.10 12.27 52.66
C ASN A 37 -8.54 13.69 52.29
N SER A 38 -9.65 13.69 51.53
CA SER A 38 -10.83 14.56 51.63
C SER A 38 -10.81 15.91 50.92
N GLY A 39 -11.86 16.11 50.12
CA GLY A 39 -12.42 17.44 49.84
C GLY A 39 -12.77 17.71 48.39
N SER A 40 -13.95 17.26 47.94
CA SER A 40 -14.72 18.05 46.96
C SER A 40 -15.39 19.21 47.71
N PRO A 41 -15.53 20.40 47.10
CA PRO A 41 -16.78 20.78 46.43
C PRO A 41 -16.53 21.51 45.08
N SER A 42 -17.30 21.22 44.03
CA SER A 42 -18.54 21.89 43.59
C SER A 42 -18.42 23.37 43.15
N ASP A 43 -18.84 23.56 41.89
CA ASP A 43 -19.71 24.62 41.36
C ASP A 43 -19.19 25.94 40.75
N ASN A 44 -19.73 26.15 39.54
CA ASN A 44 -20.05 27.40 38.81
C ASN A 44 -18.88 28.21 38.25
N GLY A 45 -18.81 28.48 36.95
CA GLY A 45 -19.79 29.17 36.10
C GLY A 45 -19.12 30.49 35.69
N GLY A 46 -18.69 30.69 34.45
CA GLY A 46 -19.52 31.16 33.35
C GLY A 46 -18.93 32.46 32.76
N ILE A 47 -18.79 32.49 31.44
CA ILE A 47 -19.25 33.58 30.55
C ILE A 47 -18.38 34.87 30.33
N HIS A 48 -18.07 35.07 29.04
CA HIS A 48 -17.94 36.29 28.19
C HIS A 48 -16.66 37.16 28.09
N ASN A 49 -16.23 37.26 26.81
CA ASN A 49 -15.84 38.45 26.02
C ASN A 49 -14.53 39.18 26.39
N ALA A 50 -13.85 39.93 25.53
CA ALA A 50 -13.62 40.04 24.09
C ALA A 50 -12.68 41.27 23.93
N THR A 51 -11.97 41.36 22.80
CA THR A 51 -11.64 42.60 22.03
C THR A 51 -10.21 43.18 22.05
N ALA A 52 -9.73 43.38 20.80
CA ALA A 52 -8.82 44.39 20.21
C ALA A 52 -7.33 44.43 20.59
N ILE A 53 -6.38 44.21 19.65
CA ILE A 53 -5.91 45.00 18.47
C ILE A 53 -4.95 46.14 18.85
N GLU A 54 -3.72 46.09 18.32
CA GLU A 54 -3.03 47.15 17.54
C GLU A 54 -1.64 46.63 17.10
N THR A 55 -1.45 46.27 15.82
CA THR A 55 -0.78 47.03 14.73
C THR A 55 0.68 47.43 14.95
N THR A 56 1.58 46.89 14.11
CA THR A 56 2.54 47.71 13.33
C THR A 56 3.17 46.92 12.17
N ARG A 57 3.03 47.48 10.96
CA ARG A 57 3.85 47.27 9.74
C ARG A 57 4.80 48.49 9.64
N PRO A 58 5.95 48.48 8.90
CA PRO A 58 5.93 48.56 7.43
C PRO A 58 7.11 47.90 6.67
N GLY A 59 6.90 47.42 5.44
CA GLY A 59 7.54 47.95 4.20
C GLY A 59 8.76 47.09 3.78
N THR A 60 9.20 46.88 2.54
CA THR A 60 8.87 47.37 1.18
C THR A 60 9.61 46.43 0.19
N SER A 61 9.10 46.21 -1.02
CA SER A 61 9.78 45.50 -2.14
C SER A 61 11.01 46.26 -2.66
N PRO A 62 11.92 45.63 -3.44
CA PRO A 62 11.80 45.68 -4.91
C PRO A 62 12.32 44.44 -5.69
N SER A 63 11.93 44.36 -6.96
CA SER A 63 12.51 43.59 -8.09
C SER A 63 12.63 44.57 -9.29
N PRO A 64 13.21 44.25 -10.47
CA PRO A 64 13.94 43.05 -10.92
C PRO A 64 15.26 43.36 -11.69
N GLY A 65 16.04 42.33 -12.04
CA GLY A 65 17.23 42.43 -12.89
C GLY A 65 17.35 41.24 -13.86
N HIS A 66 17.45 41.56 -15.14
CA HIS A 66 17.50 40.73 -16.35
C HIS A 66 18.79 39.87 -16.46
N VAL A 67 18.77 38.79 -17.27
CA VAL A 67 19.78 38.38 -18.28
C VAL A 67 19.70 36.85 -18.59
N ASP A 68 19.13 36.59 -19.76
CA ASP A 68 19.56 35.75 -20.89
C ASP A 68 19.83 34.23 -20.76
N THR A 69 18.94 33.52 -21.47
CA THR A 69 19.10 32.21 -22.12
C THR A 69 20.27 32.19 -23.11
N PRO A 70 20.87 31.01 -23.35
CA PRO A 70 21.17 30.65 -24.72
C PRO A 70 20.78 29.21 -25.10
N VAL A 71 20.16 29.14 -26.29
CA VAL A 71 20.10 27.99 -27.21
C VAL A 71 21.51 27.76 -27.80
N PRO A 72 21.83 26.54 -28.27
CA PRO A 72 22.18 26.47 -29.69
C PRO A 72 21.55 25.29 -30.44
N ALA A 73 21.46 25.54 -31.74
CA ALA A 73 20.78 24.77 -32.76
C ALA A 73 21.65 23.69 -33.43
N SER A 74 20.96 22.90 -34.23
CA SER A 74 21.37 21.85 -35.16
C SER A 74 22.53 22.20 -36.11
N THR A 75 23.27 21.19 -36.57
CA THR A 75 23.76 21.11 -37.97
C THR A 75 23.92 19.63 -38.40
N GLN A 76 23.63 19.39 -39.68
CA GLN A 76 23.43 18.14 -40.39
C GLN A 76 24.71 17.37 -40.76
N GLY A 77 24.56 16.08 -41.09
CA GLY A 77 25.48 15.31 -41.93
C GLY A 77 25.05 13.83 -42.12
N LEU A 78 24.70 13.45 -43.35
CA LEU A 78 24.41 12.09 -43.89
C LEU A 78 25.00 12.05 -45.32
N PRO A 79 25.06 10.92 -46.07
CA PRO A 79 25.54 9.54 -45.81
C PRO A 79 26.57 9.16 -46.93
N PRO A 80 26.87 7.89 -47.36
CA PRO A 80 25.98 6.78 -47.82
C PRO A 80 26.42 5.38 -47.24
N THR A 81 25.74 4.22 -47.40
CA THR A 81 25.36 3.49 -48.63
C THR A 81 24.33 2.36 -48.36
N SER A 82 23.51 2.13 -49.39
CA SER A 82 22.65 0.97 -49.75
C SER A 82 23.32 -0.42 -49.61
N SER A 83 22.70 -1.61 -49.63
CA SER A 83 21.39 -2.15 -50.06
C SER A 83 21.35 -3.66 -49.71
N GLY A 84 20.16 -4.28 -49.60
CA GLY A 84 19.94 -5.62 -50.20
C GLY A 84 19.75 -6.87 -49.31
N ILE A 85 18.48 -7.15 -48.95
CA ILE A 85 17.70 -8.40 -49.17
C ILE A 85 18.38 -9.77 -48.96
N LEU A 86 17.79 -10.63 -48.10
CA LEU A 86 17.19 -11.95 -48.46
C LEU A 86 16.64 -12.73 -47.23
N SER A 87 15.38 -13.17 -47.34
CA SER A 87 14.71 -14.20 -46.52
C SER A 87 15.16 -15.62 -46.92
N PRO A 88 14.89 -16.65 -46.09
CA PRO A 88 13.95 -17.73 -46.48
C PRO A 88 13.08 -18.17 -45.27
N VAL A 89 11.76 -18.43 -45.34
CA VAL A 89 10.98 -19.54 -45.96
C VAL A 89 11.53 -20.94 -45.71
N LEU A 90 10.84 -21.71 -44.85
CA LEU A 90 10.48 -23.12 -45.08
C LEU A 90 9.36 -23.58 -44.12
N THR A 91 8.27 -24.03 -44.74
CA THR A 91 7.18 -24.93 -44.31
C THR A 91 7.76 -26.28 -43.79
N ASP A 92 7.08 -27.17 -43.04
CA ASP A 92 5.68 -27.61 -43.04
C ASP A 92 5.41 -28.56 -41.85
N ALA A 93 4.12 -28.95 -41.71
CA ALA A 93 3.58 -30.20 -41.14
C ALA A 93 2.72 -30.09 -39.85
N ARG A 94 1.40 -30.16 -40.08
CA ARG A 94 0.37 -30.72 -39.19
C ARG A 94 0.36 -32.26 -39.26
N PRO A 95 -0.36 -32.95 -38.36
CA PRO A 95 -1.60 -33.59 -38.82
C PRO A 95 -2.78 -33.47 -37.84
N MET A 96 -3.96 -33.82 -38.35
CA MET A 96 -5.28 -33.77 -37.73
C MET A 96 -5.92 -35.17 -37.70
N SER A 97 -6.92 -35.36 -36.81
CA SER A 97 -7.96 -36.41 -36.79
C SER A 97 -7.52 -37.76 -36.16
N GLN A 98 -8.35 -38.58 -35.48
CA GLN A 98 -9.81 -38.67 -35.34
C GLN A 98 -10.17 -39.82 -34.33
N HIS A 99 -11.41 -39.82 -33.81
CA HIS A 99 -12.23 -40.97 -33.34
C HIS A 99 -12.16 -41.54 -31.90
N ASP A 100 -13.27 -41.35 -31.16
CA ASP A 100 -13.86 -42.29 -30.19
C ASP A 100 -14.52 -43.50 -30.90
N PRO A 101 -14.84 -44.60 -30.19
CA PRO A 101 -16.24 -44.81 -29.80
C PRO A 101 -16.51 -45.48 -28.43
N GLU A 102 -17.79 -45.42 -28.06
CA GLU A 102 -18.52 -45.90 -26.88
C GLU A 102 -18.46 -47.42 -26.61
N GLY A 103 -18.75 -47.83 -25.35
CA GLY A 103 -19.25 -49.18 -25.03
C GLY A 103 -19.17 -49.58 -23.55
N SER A 104 -20.32 -49.58 -22.87
CA SER A 104 -20.55 -50.10 -21.50
C SER A 104 -20.34 -51.62 -21.35
N VAL A 105 -20.10 -52.12 -20.13
CA VAL A 105 -20.89 -53.17 -19.44
C VAL A 105 -20.31 -53.46 -18.03
N ASP A 106 -21.21 -53.41 -17.05
CA ASP A 106 -21.37 -54.10 -15.74
C ASP A 106 -20.24 -54.79 -14.94
N ILE A 107 -20.37 -54.58 -13.63
CA ILE A 107 -19.66 -55.13 -12.47
C ILE A 107 -19.95 -56.64 -12.27
N PRO A 108 -19.03 -57.39 -11.63
CA PRO A 108 -19.41 -58.08 -10.39
C PRO A 108 -18.43 -57.86 -9.22
N ALA A 109 -19.02 -57.72 -8.04
CA ALA A 109 -18.38 -57.60 -6.75
C ALA A 109 -17.79 -58.94 -6.25
N LEU A 110 -16.67 -58.92 -5.53
CA LEU A 110 -16.51 -59.27 -4.10
C LEU A 110 -15.03 -59.49 -3.77
N GLY A 111 -14.57 -58.95 -2.64
CA GLY A 111 -13.27 -59.33 -2.05
C GLY A 111 -12.74 -58.29 -1.08
N HIS A 112 -13.20 -58.36 0.17
CA HIS A 112 -12.66 -57.62 1.30
C HIS A 112 -11.15 -57.85 1.46
N ALA A 113 -10.40 -56.76 1.56
CA ALA A 113 -9.19 -56.70 2.36
C ALA A 113 -9.13 -55.32 3.02
N GLU A 114 -8.96 -55.35 4.33
CA GLU A 114 -8.90 -54.26 5.27
C GLU A 114 -7.67 -53.38 4.98
N GLU A 115 -7.88 -52.10 4.63
CA GLU A 115 -6.79 -51.13 4.51
C GLU A 115 -7.13 -49.88 5.34
N VAL A 116 -6.18 -49.55 6.21
CA VAL A 116 -6.14 -48.46 7.19
C VAL A 116 -6.59 -47.12 6.55
N PRO A 117 -7.41 -46.29 7.21
CA PRO A 117 -7.84 -45.04 6.58
C PRO A 117 -6.67 -44.06 6.50
N LEU A 118 -6.06 -44.01 5.31
CA LEU A 118 -5.27 -42.87 4.86
C LEU A 118 -6.21 -41.68 4.78
N VAL A 119 -5.97 -40.69 5.63
CA VAL A 119 -6.66 -39.40 5.65
C VAL A 119 -6.57 -38.81 4.25
N SER A 120 -7.67 -38.92 3.51
CA SER A 120 -7.82 -38.37 2.17
C SER A 120 -7.79 -36.86 2.28
N SER A 121 -6.73 -36.31 1.69
CA SER A 121 -6.56 -34.95 1.20
C SER A 121 -7.89 -34.21 1.05
N THR A 122 -8.05 -33.16 1.86
CA THR A 122 -9.11 -32.15 1.75
C THR A 122 -9.29 -31.73 0.29
N SER A 123 -10.34 -32.26 -0.34
CA SER A 123 -10.82 -31.82 -1.64
C SER A 123 -11.07 -30.32 -1.58
N HIS A 124 -10.36 -29.59 -2.43
CA HIS A 124 -10.54 -28.16 -2.66
C HIS A 124 -12.01 -27.84 -2.91
N LEU A 125 -12.71 -27.32 -1.90
CA LEU A 125 -13.93 -26.56 -2.10
C LEU A 125 -13.53 -25.24 -2.77
N ARG A 126 -13.42 -25.27 -4.10
CA ARG A 126 -13.24 -24.08 -4.92
C ARG A 126 -14.55 -23.28 -4.78
N LEU A 127 -14.56 -22.33 -3.85
CA LEU A 127 -15.68 -21.40 -3.69
C LEU A 127 -15.98 -20.75 -5.04
N ASP A 128 -17.26 -20.71 -5.39
CA ASP A 128 -17.76 -19.95 -6.53
C ASP A 128 -17.25 -18.49 -6.41
N PRO A 129 -16.64 -17.91 -7.46
CA PRO A 129 -16.16 -16.53 -7.44
C PRO A 129 -17.19 -15.51 -6.93
N ALA A 130 -18.49 -15.72 -7.20
CA ALA A 130 -19.54 -14.84 -6.67
C ALA A 130 -19.68 -14.93 -5.14
N LYS A 131 -19.59 -16.15 -4.59
CA LYS A 131 -19.61 -16.39 -3.13
C LYS A 131 -18.33 -15.87 -2.47
N ALA A 132 -17.17 -16.09 -3.08
CA ALA A 132 -15.90 -15.54 -2.60
C ALA A 132 -15.96 -14.00 -2.53
N GLN A 133 -16.58 -13.36 -3.52
CA GLN A 133 -16.79 -11.92 -3.52
C GLN A 133 -17.75 -11.46 -2.41
N GLU A 134 -18.88 -12.15 -2.21
CA GLU A 134 -19.81 -11.85 -1.11
C GLU A 134 -19.13 -11.96 0.27
N HIS A 135 -18.25 -12.94 0.44
CA HIS A 135 -17.46 -13.10 1.65
C HIS A 135 -16.49 -11.93 1.88
N ILE A 136 -15.82 -11.45 0.83
CA ILE A 136 -14.92 -10.29 0.93
C ILE A 136 -15.70 -9.01 1.22
N ASP A 137 -16.91 -8.86 0.67
CA ASP A 137 -17.77 -7.69 0.90
C ASP A 137 -18.23 -7.58 2.37
N ARG A 138 -18.14 -8.67 3.16
CA ARG A 138 -18.40 -8.67 4.61
C ARG A 138 -17.21 -8.19 5.45
N ILE A 139 -16.03 -8.02 4.85
CA ILE A 139 -14.83 -7.54 5.54
C ILE A 139 -14.86 -6.01 5.58
N SER A 140 -14.92 -5.44 6.78
CA SER A 140 -15.04 -4.00 6.97
C SER A 140 -13.71 -3.28 7.14
N ARG A 141 -12.64 -4.00 7.50
CA ARG A 141 -11.32 -3.43 7.81
C ARG A 141 -10.21 -4.19 7.13
N PHE A 142 -9.23 -3.46 6.59
CA PHE A 142 -8.00 -4.04 6.05
C PHE A 142 -6.96 -4.19 7.16
N ARG A 143 -6.40 -5.40 7.30
CA ARG A 143 -5.53 -5.77 8.42
C ARG A 143 -4.12 -6.08 7.95
N ILE A 144 -3.12 -5.44 8.54
CA ILE A 144 -1.72 -5.60 8.17
C ILE A 144 -0.91 -6.00 9.39
N LEU A 145 -0.13 -7.06 9.30
CA LEU A 145 0.92 -7.36 10.27
C LEU A 145 2.21 -6.67 9.82
N VAL A 146 2.76 -5.79 10.65
CA VAL A 146 4.07 -5.18 10.43
C VAL A 146 5.10 -5.90 11.30
N MET A 147 6.16 -6.36 10.64
CA MET A 147 7.24 -7.10 11.25
C MET A 147 8.57 -6.44 11.02
N GLY A 148 9.54 -6.79 11.86
CA GLY A 148 10.91 -6.35 11.74
C GLY A 148 11.53 -6.06 13.09
N ARG A 149 12.85 -5.91 13.09
CA ARG A 149 13.65 -5.66 14.29
C ARG A 149 13.22 -4.39 15.03
N ALA A 150 13.68 -4.27 16.28
CA ALA A 150 13.52 -3.02 17.02
C ALA A 150 14.12 -1.87 16.21
N ASN A 151 13.45 -0.71 16.20
CA ASN A 151 13.86 0.47 15.42
C ASN A 151 13.92 0.26 13.88
N ALA A 152 13.29 -0.77 13.31
CA ALA A 152 13.26 -0.98 11.85
C ALA A 152 12.36 0.02 11.07
N GLY A 153 11.73 0.99 11.74
CA GLY A 153 10.85 1.99 11.13
C GLY A 153 9.36 1.61 11.04
N LYS A 154 8.92 0.58 11.77
CA LYS A 154 7.54 0.05 11.75
C LYS A 154 6.49 1.13 12.02
N THR A 155 6.54 1.76 13.20
CA THR A 155 5.59 2.80 13.62
C THR A 155 5.55 3.99 12.65
N THR A 156 6.71 4.42 12.15
CA THR A 156 6.81 5.53 11.18
C THR A 156 6.09 5.21 9.87
N ILE A 157 6.15 3.97 9.38
CA ILE A 157 5.39 3.55 8.20
C ILE A 157 3.89 3.58 8.48
N LEU A 158 3.45 3.11 9.65
CA LEU A 158 2.03 3.08 10.02
C LEU A 158 1.41 4.48 10.08
N GLN A 159 2.07 5.38 10.81
CA GLN A 159 1.72 6.79 10.90
C GLN A 159 1.63 7.42 9.51
N ARG A 160 2.62 7.14 8.66
CA ARG A 160 2.63 7.70 7.31
C ARG A 160 1.48 7.19 6.43
N VAL A 161 1.22 5.89 6.44
CA VAL A 161 0.13 5.28 5.66
C VAL A 161 -1.23 5.85 6.08
N CYS A 162 -1.38 6.21 7.35
CA CYS A 162 -2.59 6.83 7.88
C CYS A 162 -2.59 8.37 7.81
N ASN A 163 -1.57 8.96 7.17
CA ASN A 163 -1.36 10.40 7.05
C ASN A 163 -1.55 11.16 8.38
N THR A 164 -0.95 10.63 9.45
CA THR A 164 -1.05 11.20 10.81
C THR A 164 0.28 11.07 11.53
N THR A 165 0.52 11.95 12.51
CA THR A 165 1.61 11.85 13.49
C THR A 165 1.11 11.38 14.86
N ASP A 166 -0.20 11.18 15.01
CA ASP A 166 -0.84 10.74 16.25
C ASP A 166 -0.42 9.31 16.61
N GLU A 167 -0.63 8.95 17.87
CA GLU A 167 -0.49 7.57 18.33
C GLU A 167 -1.78 6.77 18.03
N PRO A 168 -1.66 5.48 17.66
CA PRO A 168 -2.83 4.65 17.44
C PRO A 168 -3.56 4.36 18.74
N GLU A 169 -4.89 4.20 18.65
CA GLU A 169 -5.66 3.57 19.71
C GLU A 169 -5.38 2.07 19.71
N ILE A 170 -5.18 1.49 20.90
CA ILE A 170 -4.89 0.08 21.05
C ILE A 170 -6.12 -0.64 21.59
N PHE A 171 -6.53 -1.70 20.90
CA PHE A 171 -7.59 -2.60 21.33
C PHE A 171 -7.00 -3.98 21.58
N ASN A 172 -7.33 -4.60 22.70
CA ASN A 172 -6.88 -5.96 22.99
C ASN A 172 -7.55 -7.01 22.08
N GLY A 173 -7.10 -8.26 22.15
CA GLY A 173 -7.64 -9.36 21.33
C GLY A 173 -9.14 -9.67 21.52
N ILE A 174 -9.82 -9.06 22.51
CA ILE A 174 -11.29 -9.15 22.70
C ILE A 174 -12.03 -7.87 22.30
N GLY A 175 -11.32 -6.84 21.80
CA GLY A 175 -11.88 -5.60 21.26
C GLY A 175 -12.07 -4.48 22.28
N GLU A 176 -11.53 -4.60 23.49
CA GLU A 176 -11.58 -3.54 24.49
C GLU A 176 -10.43 -2.56 24.30
N LYS A 177 -10.76 -1.26 24.36
CA LYS A 177 -9.76 -0.20 24.26
C LYS A 177 -8.88 -0.17 25.51
N LEU A 178 -7.57 -0.23 25.32
CA LEU A 178 -6.58 -0.12 26.38
C LEU A 178 -6.32 1.37 26.69
N ASP A 179 -6.21 1.69 27.98
CA ASP A 179 -5.88 3.05 28.43
C ASP A 179 -4.41 3.37 28.12
N ALA A 180 -4.15 4.52 27.50
CA ALA A 180 -2.81 4.99 27.15
C ALA A 180 -1.84 5.02 28.35
N THR A 181 -2.34 5.17 29.58
CA THR A 181 -1.53 5.15 30.81
C THR A 181 -1.00 3.76 31.18
N VAL A 182 -1.74 2.69 30.88
CA VAL A 182 -1.29 1.29 31.00
C VAL A 182 -0.30 0.96 29.89
N VAL A 183 -0.48 1.61 28.74
CA VAL A 183 0.26 1.38 27.50
C VAL A 183 1.50 2.29 27.39
N GLN A 184 1.71 3.29 28.27
CA GLN A 184 2.86 4.19 28.20
C GLN A 184 4.21 3.44 28.32
N GLY A 185 4.25 2.31 29.04
CA GLY A 185 5.39 1.38 29.05
C GLY A 185 5.49 0.50 27.79
N SER A 186 4.38 0.25 27.09
CA SER A 186 4.36 -0.52 25.84
C SER A 186 4.54 0.32 24.57
N LEU A 187 4.20 1.61 24.60
CA LEU A 187 4.52 2.60 23.56
C LEU A 187 6.02 2.96 23.55
N THR A 188 6.72 2.75 24.68
CA THR A 188 8.18 2.72 24.70
C THR A 188 8.71 1.49 23.98
N ARG A 189 8.90 1.62 22.66
CA ARG A 189 9.72 0.78 21.76
C ARG A 189 9.94 -0.68 22.23
N GLY A 190 8.94 -1.54 22.03
CA GLY A 190 9.16 -3.01 21.98
C GLY A 190 8.27 -3.89 22.86
N GLU A 191 7.28 -3.32 23.54
CA GLU A 191 6.41 -4.05 24.48
C GLU A 191 4.97 -4.28 23.97
N HIS A 192 4.72 -4.20 22.66
CA HIS A 192 3.40 -4.48 22.06
C HIS A 192 3.04 -5.97 22.08
N ASP A 193 1.80 -6.35 22.40
CA ASP A 193 1.31 -7.69 22.08
C ASP A 193 0.96 -7.75 20.58
N ILE A 194 1.33 -8.83 19.91
CA ILE A 194 1.02 -9.02 18.49
C ILE A 194 -0.49 -9.23 18.26
N GLU A 195 -1.22 -9.69 19.29
CA GLU A 195 -2.67 -9.83 19.24
C GLU A 195 -3.41 -8.50 19.33
N ASP A 196 -2.76 -7.45 19.84
CA ASP A 196 -3.37 -6.14 19.97
C ASP A 196 -3.55 -5.48 18.59
N GLU A 197 -4.69 -4.79 18.45
CA GLU A 197 -5.07 -4.05 17.27
C GLU A 197 -4.70 -2.57 17.43
N LEU A 198 -3.87 -2.07 16.54
CA LEU A 198 -3.52 -0.65 16.44
C LEU A 198 -4.41 0.01 15.38
N VAL A 199 -5.19 1.01 15.79
CA VAL A 199 -6.14 1.71 14.92
C VAL A 199 -5.92 3.22 15.04
N PHE A 200 -5.65 3.87 13.91
CA PHE A 200 -5.52 5.33 13.86
C PHE A 200 -6.89 5.97 13.64
N GLN A 201 -7.23 6.98 14.41
CA GLN A 201 -8.49 7.71 14.24
C GLN A 201 -8.60 8.37 12.85
N SER A 202 -7.48 8.79 12.28
CA SER A 202 -7.41 9.35 10.92
C SER A 202 -7.81 8.34 9.84
N ASN A 203 -7.71 7.03 10.12
CA ASN A 203 -8.14 5.98 9.19
C ASN A 203 -8.57 4.69 9.93
N PRO A 204 -9.80 4.64 10.47
CA PRO A 204 -10.27 3.54 11.31
C PRO A 204 -10.57 2.24 10.54
N ARG A 205 -10.43 2.26 9.21
CA ARG A 205 -10.58 1.09 8.35
C ARG A 205 -9.28 0.30 8.18
N PHE A 206 -8.14 0.86 8.62
CA PHE A 206 -6.93 0.09 8.84
C PHE A 206 -6.86 -0.46 10.26
N VAL A 207 -6.43 -1.71 10.36
CA VAL A 207 -5.94 -2.27 11.62
C VAL A 207 -4.55 -2.80 11.41
N PHE A 208 -3.64 -2.43 12.30
CA PHE A 208 -2.28 -2.92 12.29
C PHE A 208 -2.03 -3.82 13.48
N HIS A 209 -1.24 -4.86 13.25
CA HIS A 209 -0.62 -5.65 14.30
C HIS A 209 0.89 -5.37 14.22
N ASP A 210 1.52 -5.06 15.34
CA ASP A 210 2.96 -4.82 15.40
C ASP A 210 3.67 -5.98 16.09
N SER A 211 4.59 -6.64 15.39
CA SER A 211 5.42 -7.64 16.04
C SER A 211 6.43 -6.96 16.95
N ARG A 212 6.63 -7.49 18.17
CA ARG A 212 7.83 -7.18 18.96
C ARG A 212 9.08 -7.40 18.11
N GLY A 213 10.06 -6.53 18.24
CA GLY A 213 11.34 -6.71 17.57
C GLY A 213 11.99 -8.01 18.04
N PHE A 214 11.94 -9.06 17.21
CA PHE A 214 12.54 -10.34 17.54
C PHE A 214 14.00 -10.33 17.09
N GLU A 215 14.89 -9.88 17.98
CA GLU A 215 16.32 -10.11 17.77
C GLU A 215 16.68 -11.54 18.21
N ALA A 216 17.69 -12.13 17.56
CA ALA A 216 18.04 -13.55 17.64
C ALA A 216 18.39 -14.03 19.07
N GLY A 217 17.37 -14.30 19.90
CA GLY A 217 17.57 -14.67 21.29
C GLY A 217 16.43 -15.43 21.99
N SER A 218 15.15 -15.18 21.66
CA SER A 218 14.05 -15.91 22.31
C SER A 218 13.21 -16.75 21.34
N GLU A 219 13.30 -18.06 21.50
CA GLU A 219 12.48 -19.03 20.76
C GLU A 219 10.98 -18.85 21.05
N GLN A 220 10.66 -18.41 22.27
CA GLN A 220 9.29 -18.11 22.68
C GLN A 220 8.67 -16.98 21.85
N GLN A 221 9.36 -15.85 21.65
CA GLN A 221 8.83 -14.76 20.81
C GLN A 221 8.60 -15.22 19.37
N PHE A 222 9.53 -16.01 18.81
CA PHE A 222 9.36 -16.57 17.47
C PHE A 222 8.14 -17.49 17.39
N ASN A 223 7.95 -18.36 18.37
CA ASN A 223 6.82 -19.29 18.39
C ASN A 223 5.48 -18.56 18.57
N THR A 224 5.40 -17.54 19.42
CA THR A 224 4.20 -16.70 19.56
C THR A 224 3.85 -16.00 18.25
N MET A 225 4.85 -15.38 17.61
CA MET A 225 4.69 -14.77 16.29
C MET A 225 4.20 -15.82 15.28
N LYS A 226 4.85 -17.00 15.22
CA LYS A 226 4.57 -18.03 14.21
C LYS A 226 3.16 -18.53 14.34
N LYS A 227 2.74 -18.76 15.58
CA LYS A 227 1.36 -19.10 15.91
C LYS A 227 0.40 -18.01 15.43
N PHE A 228 0.65 -16.74 15.78
CA PHE A 228 -0.18 -15.62 15.32
C PHE A 228 -0.35 -15.60 13.81
N VAL A 229 0.74 -15.66 13.04
CA VAL A 229 0.67 -15.64 11.57
C VAL A 229 -0.11 -16.83 11.04
N MET A 230 0.15 -18.04 11.54
CA MET A 230 -0.55 -19.24 11.08
C MET A 230 -2.04 -19.21 11.39
N ASP A 231 -2.41 -18.78 12.61
CA ASP A 231 -3.80 -18.70 13.07
C ASP A 231 -4.55 -17.60 12.30
N ARG A 232 -3.97 -16.39 12.20
CA ARG A 232 -4.58 -15.24 11.55
C ARG A 232 -4.57 -15.33 10.02
N ALA A 233 -3.67 -16.08 9.40
CA ALA A 233 -3.70 -16.32 7.95
C ALA A 233 -4.78 -17.35 7.55
N LYS A 234 -5.10 -18.30 8.43
CA LYS A 234 -5.97 -19.45 8.12
C LYS A 234 -7.34 -19.41 8.82
N THR A 235 -7.58 -18.49 9.76
CA THR A 235 -8.87 -18.34 10.46
C THR A 235 -10.06 -18.22 9.48
N SER A 236 -11.20 -18.82 9.84
CA SER A 236 -12.46 -18.73 9.10
C SER A 236 -13.21 -17.42 9.34
N LYS A 237 -12.87 -16.71 10.42
CA LYS A 237 -13.39 -15.39 10.75
C LYS A 237 -12.66 -14.33 9.94
N LEU A 238 -13.31 -13.86 8.87
CA LEU A 238 -12.71 -12.96 7.88
C LEU A 238 -12.32 -11.61 8.47
N ASP A 239 -13.05 -11.18 9.50
CA ASP A 239 -12.82 -9.97 10.29
C ASP A 239 -11.65 -10.08 11.26
N GLU A 240 -11.12 -11.28 11.54
CA GLU A 240 -9.90 -11.48 12.34
C GLU A 240 -8.67 -11.75 11.46
N ARG A 241 -8.86 -12.04 10.17
CA ARG A 241 -7.78 -12.45 9.26
C ARG A 241 -6.84 -11.29 8.90
N ILE A 242 -5.53 -11.55 8.93
CA ILE A 242 -4.55 -10.61 8.37
C ILE A 242 -4.54 -10.70 6.84
N HIS A 243 -4.45 -9.54 6.18
CA HIS A 243 -4.60 -9.42 4.73
C HIS A 243 -3.27 -9.20 4.01
N ALA A 244 -2.27 -8.63 4.68
CA ALA A 244 -0.91 -8.49 4.18
C ALA A 244 0.09 -8.49 5.34
N ILE A 245 1.34 -8.83 5.01
CA ILE A 245 2.47 -8.76 5.94
C ILE A 245 3.53 -7.81 5.35
N TRP A 246 3.95 -6.84 6.15
CA TRP A 246 5.07 -5.94 5.82
C TRP A 246 6.28 -6.27 6.69
N PHE A 247 7.36 -6.73 6.08
CA PHE A 247 8.58 -7.13 6.78
C PHE A 247 9.67 -6.07 6.61
N CYS A 248 9.94 -5.29 7.65
CA CYS A 248 10.88 -4.17 7.62
C CYS A 248 12.33 -4.64 7.86
N ILE A 249 13.22 -4.37 6.91
CA ILE A 249 14.67 -4.58 7.00
C ILE A 249 15.37 -3.22 6.88
N PRO A 250 16.00 -2.71 7.95
CA PRO A 250 16.66 -1.41 7.92
C PRO A 250 18.00 -1.49 7.17
N LEU A 251 18.20 -0.62 6.17
CA LEU A 251 19.40 -0.62 5.33
C LEU A 251 20.64 -0.04 6.00
N ASN A 252 20.45 0.82 7.01
CA ASN A 252 21.52 1.45 7.78
C ASN A 252 22.34 0.46 8.64
N GLU A 253 21.89 -0.80 8.70
CA GLU A 253 22.61 -1.92 9.30
C GLU A 253 22.97 -2.93 8.21
N SER A 254 23.70 -2.50 7.19
CA SER A 254 24.01 -3.29 5.99
C SER A 254 24.71 -4.64 6.26
N HIS A 255 25.38 -4.77 7.41
CA HIS A 255 26.00 -6.00 7.89
C HIS A 255 25.04 -6.96 8.62
N ARG A 256 23.80 -6.50 8.92
CA ARG A 256 22.74 -7.25 9.62
C ARG A 256 21.41 -7.29 8.85
N LEU A 257 21.46 -7.19 7.52
CA LEU A 257 20.26 -7.18 6.67
C LEU A 257 19.43 -8.46 6.79
N VAL A 258 20.09 -9.62 6.82
CA VAL A 258 19.43 -10.92 6.98
C VAL A 258 20.22 -11.73 8.00
N MET A 259 19.71 -11.81 9.22
CA MET A 259 20.28 -12.55 10.34
C MET A 259 19.59 -13.91 10.51
N ALA A 260 19.91 -14.62 11.59
CA ALA A 260 19.33 -15.92 11.90
C ALA A 260 17.81 -15.83 12.11
N ALA A 261 17.32 -14.74 12.71
CA ALA A 261 15.91 -14.51 12.99
C ALA A 261 15.08 -14.38 11.68
N GLU A 262 15.54 -13.55 10.74
CA GLU A 262 14.91 -13.41 9.43
C GLU A 262 14.96 -14.73 8.67
N ARG A 263 16.13 -15.38 8.61
CA ARG A 263 16.26 -16.71 7.96
C ARG A 263 15.30 -17.73 8.54
N LYS A 264 15.14 -17.76 9.87
CA LYS A 264 14.22 -18.67 10.55
C LYS A 264 12.77 -18.39 10.15
N PHE A 265 12.37 -17.13 10.13
CA PHE A 265 11.03 -16.71 9.68
C PHE A 265 10.76 -17.20 8.26
N PHE A 266 11.61 -16.84 7.30
CA PHE A 266 11.40 -17.16 5.88
C PHE A 266 11.59 -18.66 5.55
N ASN A 267 12.17 -19.46 6.45
CA ASN A 267 12.28 -20.91 6.29
C ASN A 267 11.13 -21.69 6.94
N GLU A 268 10.57 -21.18 8.03
CA GLU A 268 9.67 -21.97 8.87
C GLU A 268 8.23 -21.42 8.94
N CYS A 269 7.97 -20.19 8.51
CA CYS A 269 6.68 -19.53 8.64
C CYS A 269 5.92 -19.53 7.29
N ASP A 270 4.96 -20.44 7.17
CA ASP A 270 4.02 -20.46 6.04
C ASP A 270 2.92 -19.39 6.24
N THR A 271 2.95 -18.33 5.44
CA THR A 271 1.95 -17.25 5.44
C THR A 271 0.70 -17.59 4.62
N GLY A 272 0.65 -18.77 3.98
CA GLY A 272 -0.46 -19.23 3.17
C GLY A 272 -0.72 -18.31 1.97
N TYR A 273 -1.92 -17.72 1.92
CA TYR A 273 -2.32 -16.79 0.85
C TYR A 273 -2.03 -15.32 1.17
N VAL A 274 -1.57 -15.03 2.38
CA VAL A 274 -1.28 -13.66 2.82
C VAL A 274 0.05 -13.23 2.19
N PRO A 275 0.06 -12.20 1.32
CA PRO A 275 1.28 -11.73 0.69
C PRO A 275 2.21 -11.11 1.74
N LEU A 276 3.46 -11.52 1.69
CA LEU A 276 4.53 -10.91 2.47
C LEU A 276 5.41 -10.04 1.57
N ILE A 277 5.59 -8.79 1.98
CA ILE A 277 6.34 -7.77 1.25
C ILE A 277 7.50 -7.32 2.13
N VAL A 278 8.72 -7.38 1.60
CA VAL A 278 9.90 -6.87 2.30
C VAL A 278 10.04 -5.38 2.05
N LEU A 279 10.08 -4.60 3.12
CA LEU A 279 10.29 -3.15 3.10
C LEU A 279 11.72 -2.86 3.52
N LEU A 280 12.53 -2.37 2.58
CA LEU A 280 13.86 -1.86 2.87
C LEU A 280 13.72 -0.44 3.40
N THR A 281 13.95 -0.26 4.69
CA THR A 281 13.71 1.01 5.39
C THR A 281 15.00 1.77 5.65
N LYS A 282 14.89 3.07 5.96
CA LYS A 282 16.03 3.96 6.27
C LYS A 282 17.05 4.07 5.14
N ALA A 283 16.62 3.89 3.90
CA ALA A 283 17.49 4.03 2.74
C ALA A 283 18.11 5.43 2.66
N ASP A 284 17.39 6.45 3.10
CA ASP A 284 17.82 7.86 3.19
C ASP A 284 18.98 8.11 4.16
N THR A 285 19.22 7.21 5.11
CA THR A 285 20.37 7.35 6.03
C THR A 285 21.70 6.94 5.38
N LEU A 286 21.65 6.26 4.24
CA LEU A 286 22.82 5.83 3.48
C LEU A 286 23.52 7.00 2.77
N THR A 287 22.94 8.21 2.73
CA THR A 287 23.61 9.39 2.19
C THR A 287 24.93 9.65 2.93
N LEU A 288 24.97 9.45 4.26
CA LEU A 288 26.21 9.61 5.03
C LEU A 288 27.24 8.55 4.67
N ASP A 289 26.81 7.30 4.48
CA ASP A 289 27.69 6.21 4.04
C ASP A 289 28.25 6.48 2.64
N ALA A 290 27.42 7.03 1.74
CA ALA A 290 27.80 7.42 0.40
C ALA A 290 28.84 8.56 0.40
N VAL A 291 28.62 9.60 1.22
CA VAL A 291 29.58 10.70 1.41
C VAL A 291 30.90 10.15 1.95
N GLN A 292 30.85 9.29 2.98
CA GLN A 292 32.04 8.70 3.57
C GLN A 292 32.82 7.84 2.56
N GLU A 293 32.14 7.09 1.70
CA GLU A 293 32.79 6.30 0.64
C GLU A 293 33.53 7.21 -0.36
N LEU A 294 32.92 8.33 -0.77
CA LEU A 294 33.55 9.28 -1.68
C LEU A 294 34.72 10.02 -1.02
N MET A 295 34.62 10.36 0.27
CA MET A 295 35.72 10.92 1.03
C MET A 295 36.89 9.94 1.15
N ASN A 296 36.61 8.64 1.37
CA ASN A 296 37.64 7.59 1.40
C ASN A 296 38.33 7.42 0.04
N LYS A 297 37.69 7.83 -1.06
CA LYS A 297 38.26 7.88 -2.42
C LYS A 297 39.03 9.17 -2.72
N GLY A 298 39.21 10.04 -1.72
CA GLY A 298 40.00 11.28 -1.82
C GLY A 298 39.22 12.50 -2.30
N MET A 299 37.89 12.44 -2.38
CA MET A 299 37.07 13.62 -2.71
C MET A 299 36.96 14.57 -1.52
N SER A 300 36.87 15.87 -1.79
CA SER A 300 36.51 16.86 -0.78
C SER A 300 35.05 16.68 -0.32
N LEU A 301 34.71 17.16 0.87
CA LEU A 301 33.35 17.08 1.42
C LEU A 301 32.29 17.68 0.48
N ASP A 302 32.58 18.82 -0.16
CA ASP A 302 31.65 19.47 -1.10
C ASP A 302 31.42 18.62 -2.36
N SER A 303 32.49 18.07 -2.94
CA SER A 303 32.38 17.17 -4.10
C SER A 303 31.71 15.85 -3.74
N ALA A 304 32.00 15.29 -2.56
CA ALA A 304 31.42 14.06 -2.05
C ALA A 304 29.91 14.22 -1.82
N THR A 305 29.49 15.34 -1.23
CA THR A 305 28.06 15.64 -1.01
C THR A 305 27.30 15.74 -2.33
N LYS A 306 27.88 16.39 -3.35
CA LYS A 306 27.28 16.48 -4.70
C LYS A 306 27.18 15.12 -5.40
N GLY A 307 28.15 14.23 -5.20
CA GLY A 307 28.17 12.88 -5.79
C GLY A 307 27.41 11.81 -4.98
N ALA A 308 27.00 12.11 -3.75
CA ALA A 308 26.47 11.12 -2.81
C ALA A 308 25.20 10.42 -3.33
N LEU A 309 24.33 11.14 -4.05
CA LEU A 309 23.06 10.59 -4.54
C LEU A 309 23.24 9.37 -5.45
N GLU A 310 24.25 9.37 -6.32
CA GLU A 310 24.50 8.26 -7.24
C GLU A 310 25.10 7.05 -6.51
N VAL A 311 26.00 7.31 -5.55
CA VAL A 311 26.57 6.27 -4.70
C VAL A 311 25.53 5.66 -3.77
N GLU A 312 24.64 6.47 -3.18
CA GLU A 312 23.52 6.01 -2.36
C GLU A 312 22.61 5.07 -3.13
N LYS A 313 22.19 5.45 -4.35
CA LYS A 313 21.39 4.60 -5.22
C LYS A 313 22.07 3.25 -5.50
N ARG A 314 23.39 3.26 -5.72
CA ARG A 314 24.17 2.03 -5.89
C ARG A 314 24.18 1.18 -4.62
N ILE A 315 24.42 1.77 -3.45
CA ILE A 315 24.40 1.06 -2.16
C ILE A 315 23.02 0.44 -1.90
N VAL A 316 21.93 1.18 -2.13
CA VAL A 316 20.56 0.67 -2.00
C VAL A 316 20.34 -0.52 -2.92
N ASN A 317 20.73 -0.41 -4.19
CA ASN A 317 20.58 -1.48 -5.17
C ASN A 317 21.40 -2.73 -4.80
N ASP A 318 22.65 -2.54 -4.34
CA ASP A 318 23.50 -3.64 -3.87
C ASP A 318 22.92 -4.33 -2.63
N CYS A 319 22.31 -3.56 -1.72
CA CYS A 319 21.59 -4.13 -0.57
C CYS A 319 20.36 -4.91 -1.01
N LEU A 320 19.54 -4.37 -1.91
CA LEU A 320 18.37 -5.03 -2.46
C LEU A 320 18.76 -6.36 -3.12
N MET A 321 19.76 -6.36 -3.99
CA MET A 321 20.24 -7.58 -4.66
C MET A 321 20.72 -8.65 -3.68
N ARG A 322 21.40 -8.25 -2.59
CA ARG A 322 21.81 -9.18 -1.53
C ARG A 322 20.62 -9.75 -0.77
N VAL A 323 19.68 -8.90 -0.34
CA VAL A 323 18.47 -9.33 0.37
C VAL A 323 17.63 -10.26 -0.49
N GLU A 324 17.40 -9.91 -1.76
CA GLU A 324 16.72 -10.77 -2.71
C GLU A 324 17.45 -12.10 -2.89
N GLY A 325 18.76 -12.08 -3.10
CA GLY A 325 19.57 -13.29 -3.27
C GLY A 325 19.50 -14.23 -2.06
N TRP A 326 19.49 -13.69 -0.84
CA TRP A 326 19.37 -14.49 0.37
C TRP A 326 17.96 -15.03 0.59
N LEU A 327 16.92 -14.21 0.42
CA LEU A 327 15.56 -14.58 0.76
C LEU A 327 14.88 -15.43 -0.33
N LYS A 328 15.26 -15.29 -1.60
CA LYS A 328 14.76 -16.15 -2.70
C LYS A 328 15.13 -17.62 -2.52
N MET A 329 16.18 -17.93 -1.76
CA MET A 329 16.66 -19.30 -1.53
C MET A 329 15.99 -20.00 -0.34
N LEU A 330 15.06 -19.33 0.34
CA LEU A 330 14.37 -19.85 1.51
C LEU A 330 13.02 -20.45 1.13
N ASN A 331 12.45 -21.25 2.04
CA ASN A 331 11.23 -22.03 1.75
C ASN A 331 9.99 -21.16 1.45
N PHE A 332 9.90 -19.99 2.09
CA PHE A 332 8.76 -19.08 1.99
C PHE A 332 9.23 -17.68 1.60
N PRO A 333 9.67 -17.47 0.35
CA PRO A 333 10.21 -16.18 -0.08
C PRO A 333 9.14 -15.09 -0.08
N PRO A 334 9.51 -13.81 0.14
CA PRO A 334 8.58 -12.69 0.00
C PRO A 334 8.08 -12.58 -1.44
N LYS A 335 6.88 -12.04 -1.60
CA LYS A 335 6.26 -11.82 -2.91
C LYS A 335 6.87 -10.62 -3.63
N GLU A 336 7.21 -9.56 -2.90
CA GLU A 336 7.75 -8.31 -3.44
C GLU A 336 8.77 -7.68 -2.48
N TYR A 337 9.61 -6.81 -3.02
CA TYR A 337 10.58 -6.00 -2.29
C TYR A 337 10.38 -4.54 -2.64
N LEU A 338 10.39 -3.66 -1.65
CA LEU A 338 10.22 -2.23 -1.86
C LEU A 338 11.16 -1.42 -0.97
N SER A 339 11.89 -0.47 -1.56
CA SER A 339 12.68 0.50 -0.81
C SER A 339 11.84 1.73 -0.47
N LEU A 340 11.89 2.14 0.79
CA LEU A 340 11.22 3.33 1.31
C LEU A 340 12.26 4.35 1.79
N THR A 341 12.14 5.58 1.32
CA THR A 341 13.02 6.72 1.63
C THR A 341 12.20 7.87 2.21
N GLY A 342 12.78 8.58 3.19
CA GLY A 342 12.22 9.85 3.67
C GLY A 342 10.88 9.72 4.39
N MET A 343 10.56 8.54 4.95
CA MET A 343 9.29 8.26 5.64
C MET A 343 9.05 9.13 6.89
N GLN A 344 10.07 9.84 7.36
CA GLN A 344 10.03 10.81 8.45
C GLN A 344 9.62 12.23 8.02
N SER A 345 9.73 12.58 6.73
CA SER A 345 9.52 13.95 6.23
C SER A 345 8.05 14.21 5.92
N GLU A 346 7.38 15.18 6.53
CA GLU A 346 5.97 15.52 6.22
C GLU A 346 5.72 15.54 4.69
N GLY A 347 4.64 14.90 4.22
CA GLY A 347 4.33 14.74 2.79
C GLY A 347 4.95 13.55 2.02
N ALA A 348 5.78 12.70 2.63
CA ALA A 348 6.24 11.45 2.01
C ALA A 348 5.08 10.55 1.52
N GLU A 349 5.15 10.15 0.25
CA GLU A 349 4.08 9.42 -0.43
C GLU A 349 4.13 7.91 -0.20
N CYS A 350 3.06 7.32 0.37
CA CYS A 350 2.89 5.87 0.49
C CYS A 350 2.32 5.19 -0.75
N THR A 351 2.12 5.94 -1.84
CA THR A 351 1.48 5.44 -3.06
C THR A 351 2.19 4.19 -3.62
N SER A 352 3.52 4.13 -3.56
CA SER A 352 4.31 2.97 -4.02
C SER A 352 4.08 1.72 -3.15
N LEU A 353 4.06 1.88 -1.82
CA LEU A 353 3.80 0.82 -0.85
C LEU A 353 2.40 0.23 -1.02
N LEU A 354 1.39 1.10 -1.14
CA LEU A 354 0.00 0.69 -1.31
C LEU A 354 -0.23 0.04 -2.67
N THR A 355 0.39 0.57 -3.74
CA THR A 355 0.35 -0.04 -5.08
C THR A 355 1.00 -1.42 -5.07
N CYS A 356 2.19 -1.56 -4.46
CA CYS A 356 2.89 -2.82 -4.30
C CYS A 356 2.02 -3.84 -3.54
N THR A 357 1.44 -3.41 -2.42
CA THR A 357 0.57 -4.26 -1.59
C THR A 357 -0.68 -4.70 -2.35
N ALA A 358 -1.36 -3.79 -3.06
CA ALA A 358 -2.53 -4.13 -3.86
C ALA A 358 -2.18 -5.13 -4.98
N ASN A 359 -1.06 -4.94 -5.69
CA ASN A 359 -0.62 -5.87 -6.73
C ASN A 359 -0.20 -7.24 -6.16
N ALA A 360 0.26 -7.27 -4.90
CA ALA A 360 0.60 -8.50 -4.21
C ALA A 360 -0.64 -9.30 -3.76
N LEU A 361 -1.83 -8.70 -3.66
CA LEU A 361 -3.07 -9.41 -3.35
C LEU A 361 -3.60 -10.16 -4.57
N LYS A 362 -4.04 -11.41 -4.37
CA LYS A 362 -4.62 -12.25 -5.45
C LYS A 362 -6.07 -11.88 -5.76
N GLU A 363 -6.87 -11.65 -4.73
CA GLU A 363 -8.31 -11.38 -4.84
C GLU A 363 -8.59 -9.90 -5.11
N GLU A 364 -9.37 -9.59 -6.16
CA GLU A 364 -9.75 -8.21 -6.49
C GLU A 364 -10.54 -7.55 -5.37
N GLY A 365 -11.39 -8.30 -4.65
CA GLY A 365 -12.10 -7.77 -3.50
C GLY A 365 -11.17 -7.25 -2.39
N LEU A 366 -10.04 -7.92 -2.15
CA LEU A 366 -9.06 -7.45 -1.16
C LEU A 366 -8.27 -6.23 -1.68
N GLN A 367 -8.02 -6.16 -2.99
CA GLN A 367 -7.48 -4.96 -3.63
C GLN A 367 -8.44 -3.78 -3.44
N GLN A 368 -9.74 -3.98 -3.69
CA GLN A 368 -10.78 -2.98 -3.47
C GLN A 368 -10.85 -2.57 -2.00
N LEU A 369 -10.78 -3.51 -1.05
CA LEU A 369 -10.77 -3.21 0.38
C LEU A 369 -9.56 -2.34 0.78
N LEU A 370 -8.35 -2.68 0.33
CA LEU A 370 -7.15 -1.89 0.59
C LEU A 370 -7.23 -0.49 -0.01
N ILE A 371 -7.59 -0.40 -1.28
CA ILE A 371 -7.59 0.87 -2.03
C ILE A 371 -8.74 1.76 -1.55
N SER A 372 -9.94 1.21 -1.36
CA SER A 372 -11.07 1.98 -0.84
C SER A 372 -10.82 2.46 0.58
N THR A 373 -9.91 1.85 1.36
CA THR A 373 -9.48 2.34 2.68
C THR A 373 -8.68 3.65 2.59
N GLN A 374 -8.13 4.01 1.42
CA GLN A 374 -7.34 5.23 1.21
C GLN A 374 -8.22 6.48 1.13
N GLN A 375 -8.38 7.15 2.27
CA GLN A 375 -9.14 8.40 2.38
C GLN A 375 -8.37 9.63 1.86
N SER A 376 -7.03 9.61 1.96
CA SER A 376 -6.15 10.71 1.53
C SER A 376 -5.61 10.55 0.11
N ASN A 377 -5.83 9.40 -0.54
CA ASN A 377 -5.24 9.08 -1.84
C ASN A 377 -6.29 8.61 -2.85
N LEU A 378 -7.15 9.55 -3.26
CA LEU A 378 -8.15 9.30 -4.29
C LEU A 378 -7.54 9.04 -5.67
N GLU A 379 -6.35 9.58 -5.96
CA GLU A 379 -5.65 9.30 -7.22
C GLU A 379 -5.35 7.81 -7.38
N LEU A 380 -4.98 7.13 -6.29
CA LEU A 380 -4.79 5.69 -6.29
C LEU A 380 -6.11 4.94 -6.52
N CYS A 381 -7.21 5.42 -5.92
CA CYS A 381 -8.56 4.90 -6.16
C CYS A 381 -8.93 4.98 -7.64
N MET A 382 -8.74 6.15 -8.26
CA MET A 382 -9.00 6.41 -9.67
C MET A 382 -8.15 5.49 -10.56
N LYS A 383 -6.84 5.36 -10.26
CA LYS A 383 -5.92 4.50 -11.01
C LYS A 383 -6.38 3.04 -10.99
N PHE A 384 -6.70 2.49 -9.82
CA PHE A 384 -7.13 1.09 -9.72
C PHE A 384 -8.51 0.86 -10.34
N ALA A 385 -9.46 1.79 -10.16
CA ALA A 385 -10.77 1.72 -10.80
C ALA A 385 -10.64 1.61 -12.33
N ILE A 386 -9.74 2.38 -12.95
CA ILE A 386 -9.48 2.32 -14.39
C ILE A 386 -8.76 1.03 -14.77
N MET A 387 -7.63 0.75 -14.12
CA MET A 387 -6.73 -0.34 -14.52
C MET A 387 -7.29 -1.74 -14.26
N LYS A 388 -8.17 -1.90 -13.26
CA LYS A 388 -8.76 -3.19 -12.91
C LYS A 388 -10.17 -3.34 -13.46
N THR A 389 -11.04 -2.37 -13.21
CA THR A 389 -12.47 -2.51 -13.52
C THR A 389 -12.82 -1.95 -14.90
N LEU A 390 -12.48 -0.69 -15.20
CA LEU A 390 -12.84 -0.08 -16.50
C LEU A 390 -12.19 -0.82 -17.67
N LYS A 391 -10.90 -1.14 -17.54
CA LYS A 391 -10.14 -1.97 -18.47
C LYS A 391 -10.85 -3.28 -18.78
N GLY A 392 -11.31 -3.98 -17.75
CA GLY A 392 -12.04 -5.24 -17.90
C GLY A 392 -13.32 -5.09 -18.72
N TYR A 393 -14.07 -4.01 -18.53
CA TYR A 393 -15.28 -3.72 -19.31
C TYR A 393 -14.97 -3.29 -20.75
N MET A 394 -13.90 -2.54 -21.00
CA MET A 394 -13.48 -2.16 -22.34
C MET A 394 -13.00 -3.37 -23.18
N ASN A 395 -12.47 -4.41 -22.52
CA ASN A 395 -12.02 -5.64 -23.17
C ASN A 395 -13.16 -6.64 -23.47
N LYS A 396 -14.33 -6.52 -22.85
CA LYS A 396 -15.47 -7.41 -23.10
C LYS A 396 -16.04 -7.17 -24.51
N GLN A 397 -16.09 -8.23 -25.31
CA GLN A 397 -16.59 -8.19 -26.68
C GLN A 397 -18.11 -8.43 -26.76
N ASP A 398 -18.67 -9.26 -25.86
CA ASP A 398 -20.09 -9.63 -25.83
C ASP A 398 -20.77 -9.20 -24.51
N ASP A 399 -22.04 -8.79 -24.63
CA ASP A 399 -22.94 -8.29 -23.56
C ASP A 399 -22.33 -7.17 -22.69
N LYS A 400 -22.30 -5.96 -23.27
CA LYS A 400 -21.83 -4.76 -22.56
C LYS A 400 -22.87 -4.39 -21.50
N PRO A 401 -22.51 -4.42 -20.21
CA PRO A 401 -23.46 -4.14 -19.15
C PRO A 401 -23.89 -2.67 -19.21
N PRO A 402 -25.09 -2.34 -18.70
CA PRO A 402 -25.54 -0.96 -18.54
C PRO A 402 -24.49 -0.09 -17.84
N HIS A 403 -24.38 1.18 -18.25
CA HIS A 403 -23.41 2.12 -17.69
C HIS A 403 -23.51 2.23 -16.16
N ALA A 404 -24.73 2.13 -15.62
CA ALA A 404 -24.98 2.13 -14.19
C ALA A 404 -24.26 0.97 -13.45
N ILE A 405 -24.18 -0.22 -14.06
CA ILE A 405 -23.45 -1.36 -13.47
C ILE A 405 -21.95 -1.08 -13.47
N VAL A 406 -21.41 -0.54 -14.56
CA VAL A 406 -19.99 -0.18 -14.65
C VAL A 406 -19.64 0.85 -13.59
N ALA A 407 -20.44 1.93 -13.48
CA ALA A 407 -20.24 2.96 -12.47
C ALA A 407 -20.32 2.41 -11.04
N PHE A 408 -21.30 1.56 -10.73
CA PHE A 408 -21.39 0.93 -9.41
C PHE A 408 -20.14 0.11 -9.07
N ARG A 409 -19.58 -0.60 -10.06
CA ARG A 409 -18.34 -1.37 -9.88
C ARG A 409 -17.12 -0.47 -9.70
N LEU A 410 -17.09 0.68 -10.37
CA LEU A 410 -16.04 1.69 -10.18
C LEU A 410 -16.11 2.33 -8.79
N ALA A 411 -17.32 2.58 -8.25
CA ALA A 411 -17.52 3.15 -6.92
C ALA A 411 -16.92 2.31 -5.79
N ARG A 412 -16.79 1.00 -5.97
CA ARG A 412 -16.20 0.08 -4.97
C ARG A 412 -14.72 0.34 -4.67
N TRP A 413 -14.03 1.09 -5.53
CA TRP A 413 -12.64 1.49 -5.32
C TRP A 413 -12.51 2.76 -4.48
N PHE A 414 -13.61 3.46 -4.20
CA PHE A 414 -13.61 4.73 -3.49
C PHE A 414 -13.99 4.56 -2.01
N PRO A 415 -13.55 5.49 -1.13
CA PRO A 415 -13.77 5.45 0.31
C PRO A 415 -15.21 5.79 0.74
N TYR A 416 -16.20 5.03 0.25
CA TYR A 416 -17.59 5.17 0.68
C TYR A 416 -17.98 4.07 1.66
N PRO A 417 -18.36 4.40 2.91
CA PRO A 417 -18.88 3.43 3.86
C PRO A 417 -20.20 2.77 3.43
N SER A 418 -20.97 3.44 2.56
CA SER A 418 -22.41 3.16 2.34
C SER A 418 -22.77 2.65 0.93
N ILE A 419 -21.84 2.63 -0.03
CA ILE A 419 -22.12 2.23 -1.44
C ILE A 419 -21.90 0.73 -1.68
N SER A 420 -21.40 0.00 -0.68
CA SER A 420 -21.05 -1.41 -0.75
C SER A 420 -22.25 -2.37 -0.79
N HIS A 421 -23.48 -1.90 -0.58
CA HIS A 421 -24.68 -2.75 -0.70
C HIS A 421 -25.40 -2.57 -2.05
N PRO A 422 -25.57 -3.65 -2.84
CA PRO A 422 -26.29 -3.62 -4.13
C PRO A 422 -27.79 -3.28 -4.02
N ALA A 423 -28.31 -3.06 -2.80
CA ALA A 423 -29.71 -2.76 -2.54
C ALA A 423 -30.07 -1.27 -2.75
N GLN A 424 -29.09 -0.35 -2.80
CA GLN A 424 -29.35 1.04 -3.18
C GLN A 424 -29.05 1.21 -4.66
N SER A 425 -30.11 1.28 -5.48
CA SER A 425 -30.00 1.61 -6.91
C SER A 425 -29.63 3.08 -7.07
N LEU A 426 -28.34 3.39 -6.90
CA LEU A 426 -27.83 4.72 -7.24
C LEU A 426 -27.95 4.91 -8.75
N THR A 427 -28.68 5.95 -9.14
CA THR A 427 -28.84 6.31 -10.54
C THR A 427 -27.74 7.30 -10.89
N ILE A 428 -26.77 6.86 -11.69
CA ILE A 428 -25.76 7.75 -12.25
C ILE A 428 -26.16 8.17 -13.67
N PRO A 429 -26.03 9.45 -14.04
CA PRO A 429 -26.30 9.85 -15.42
C PRO A 429 -25.20 9.34 -16.36
N THR A 430 -25.53 9.21 -17.64
CA THR A 430 -24.57 9.00 -18.72
C THR A 430 -23.79 10.30 -18.99
N PHE A 431 -22.51 10.14 -19.33
CA PHE A 431 -21.55 11.19 -19.66
C PHE A 431 -20.99 11.06 -21.08
N SER A 432 -21.17 9.93 -21.75
CA SER A 432 -20.80 9.79 -23.16
C SER A 432 -21.65 10.70 -24.06
N THR A 433 -21.03 11.21 -25.13
CA THR A 433 -21.72 12.07 -26.11
C THR A 433 -22.43 11.27 -27.20
N THR A 434 -22.20 9.96 -27.25
CA THR A 434 -22.76 9.05 -28.25
C THR A 434 -23.61 7.97 -27.60
N MET A 435 -24.73 7.62 -28.25
CA MET A 435 -25.64 6.56 -27.79
C MET A 435 -25.21 5.16 -28.26
N GLN A 436 -24.13 5.06 -29.05
CA GLN A 436 -23.62 3.78 -29.54
C GLN A 436 -22.68 3.17 -28.50
N CYS A 437 -22.97 1.93 -28.11
CA CYS A 437 -22.18 1.20 -27.12
C CYS A 437 -20.81 0.79 -27.71
N SER A 438 -19.85 1.72 -27.74
CA SER A 438 -18.45 1.53 -28.18
C SER A 438 -17.50 1.43 -26.97
N ARG A 439 -16.22 1.06 -27.20
CA ARG A 439 -15.20 1.12 -26.13
C ARG A 439 -14.96 2.55 -25.67
N GLN A 440 -15.02 3.50 -26.60
CA GLN A 440 -14.94 4.92 -26.31
C GLN A 440 -16.10 5.39 -25.40
N CYS A 441 -17.33 4.98 -25.69
CA CYS A 441 -18.51 5.28 -24.85
C CYS A 441 -18.31 4.76 -23.41
N ILE A 442 -17.83 3.52 -23.25
CA ILE A 442 -17.50 2.95 -21.93
C ILE A 442 -16.41 3.77 -21.22
N ALA A 443 -15.36 4.20 -21.95
CA ALA A 443 -14.29 5.00 -21.39
C ALA A 443 -14.78 6.39 -20.94
N GLU A 444 -15.59 7.07 -21.75
CA GLU A 444 -16.20 8.37 -21.43
C GLU A 444 -17.10 8.27 -20.18
N ASP A 445 -18.00 7.30 -20.16
CA ASP A 445 -18.89 7.08 -19.01
C ASP A 445 -18.14 6.66 -17.75
N GLY A 446 -17.14 5.78 -17.90
CA GLY A 446 -16.32 5.31 -16.79
C GLY A 446 -15.47 6.40 -16.17
N VAL A 447 -14.74 7.17 -16.98
CA VAL A 447 -13.91 8.29 -16.48
C VAL A 447 -14.80 9.39 -15.90
N GLY A 448 -15.94 9.70 -16.53
CA GLY A 448 -16.92 10.64 -15.99
C GLY A 448 -17.45 10.20 -14.61
N ALA A 449 -17.80 8.93 -14.46
CA ALA A 449 -18.25 8.37 -13.19
C ALA A 449 -17.17 8.47 -12.09
N ILE A 450 -15.92 8.12 -12.41
CA ILE A 450 -14.77 8.23 -11.49
C ILE A 450 -14.57 9.65 -10.98
N LEU A 451 -14.67 10.63 -11.88
CA LEU A 451 -14.54 12.06 -11.54
C LEU A 451 -15.70 12.56 -10.67
N VAL A 452 -16.92 12.08 -10.94
CA VAL A 452 -18.08 12.36 -10.10
C VAL A 452 -17.95 11.74 -8.72
N PHE A 453 -17.42 10.51 -8.62
CA PHE A 453 -17.16 9.86 -7.34
C PHE A 453 -16.09 10.61 -6.54
N GLU A 454 -14.99 11.00 -7.18
CA GLU A 454 -13.95 11.80 -6.53
C GLU A 454 -14.52 13.06 -5.88
N TYR A 455 -15.39 13.80 -6.58
CA TYR A 455 -16.06 14.97 -6.02
C TYR A 455 -17.08 14.64 -4.94
N LEU A 456 -17.88 13.59 -5.14
CA LEU A 456 -18.88 13.12 -4.17
C LEU A 456 -18.23 12.81 -2.83
N TYR A 457 -17.02 12.25 -2.82
CA TYR A 457 -16.31 12.00 -1.57
C TYR A 457 -16.14 13.28 -0.75
N PHE A 458 -15.68 14.38 -1.36
CA PHE A 458 -15.51 15.65 -0.66
C PHE A 458 -16.84 16.28 -0.25
N LEU A 459 -17.88 16.19 -1.08
CA LEU A 459 -19.22 16.67 -0.71
C LEU A 459 -19.74 16.01 0.57
N LEU A 460 -19.48 14.71 0.74
CA LEU A 460 -19.90 13.94 1.91
C LEU A 460 -19.11 14.30 3.19
N GLN A 461 -17.93 14.89 3.07
CA GLN A 461 -17.13 15.34 4.23
C GLN A 461 -17.55 16.73 4.75
N VAL A 462 -18.24 17.51 3.93
CA VAL A 462 -18.52 18.93 4.18
C VAL A 462 -19.83 19.18 4.93
N LYS A 463 -20.78 18.24 4.86
CA LYS A 463 -22.16 18.49 5.30
C LYS A 463 -22.51 17.86 6.64
N ASP A 464 -22.88 18.72 7.59
CA ASP A 464 -23.50 18.35 8.88
C ASP A 464 -25.04 18.14 8.78
N GLY A 465 -25.56 18.06 7.56
CA GLY A 465 -26.99 17.89 7.27
C GLY A 465 -27.17 16.88 6.13
N ARG A 466 -27.77 15.74 6.45
CA ARG A 466 -27.98 14.61 5.52
C ARG A 466 -28.96 14.98 4.39
N ASN A 467 -28.44 15.46 3.28
CA ASN A 467 -29.08 15.20 1.99
C ASN A 467 -28.97 13.71 1.69
N GLY A 468 -29.87 13.16 0.88
CA GLY A 468 -29.76 11.76 0.46
C GLY A 468 -28.50 11.56 -0.39
N LEU A 469 -27.81 10.42 -0.26
CA LEU A 469 -26.62 10.09 -1.07
C LEU A 469 -26.85 10.28 -2.59
N GLN A 470 -28.08 10.01 -3.05
CA GLN A 470 -28.49 10.24 -4.44
C GLN A 470 -28.53 11.73 -4.82
N GLU A 471 -28.90 12.63 -3.91
CA GLU A 471 -28.94 14.07 -4.14
C GLU A 471 -27.52 14.63 -4.27
N ASP A 472 -26.59 14.19 -3.42
CA ASP A 472 -25.19 14.59 -3.51
C ASP A 472 -24.52 14.02 -4.76
N LEU A 473 -24.86 12.78 -5.16
CA LEU A 473 -24.44 12.21 -6.44
C LEU A 473 -24.96 13.03 -7.63
N ASN A 474 -26.24 13.43 -7.60
CA ASN A 474 -26.84 14.27 -8.63
C ASN A 474 -26.17 15.65 -8.71
N LEU A 475 -25.82 16.23 -7.56
CA LEU A 475 -25.09 17.50 -7.48
C LEU A 475 -23.69 17.34 -8.10
N ALA A 476 -22.95 16.31 -7.72
CA ALA A 476 -21.63 16.03 -8.27
C ALA A 476 -21.66 15.86 -9.79
N ALA A 477 -22.63 15.10 -10.31
CA ALA A 477 -22.80 14.92 -11.74
C ALA A 477 -23.19 16.22 -12.47
N LYS A 478 -23.98 17.08 -11.83
CA LYS A 478 -24.34 18.39 -12.38
C LYS A 478 -23.14 19.32 -12.46
N GLU A 479 -22.31 19.37 -11.42
CA GLU A 479 -21.09 20.18 -11.42
C GLU A 479 -20.08 19.68 -12.45
N TYR A 480 -19.91 18.36 -12.60
CA TYR A 480 -19.08 17.80 -13.67
C TYR A 480 -19.49 18.32 -15.06
N LYS A 481 -20.79 18.29 -15.36
CA LYS A 481 -21.34 18.77 -16.64
C LYS A 481 -21.18 20.30 -16.82
N ARG A 482 -21.38 21.08 -15.75
CA ARG A 482 -21.33 22.56 -15.81
C ARG A 482 -19.91 23.13 -15.84
N SER A 483 -18.94 22.42 -15.28
CA SER A 483 -17.56 22.89 -15.10
C SER A 483 -16.73 23.04 -16.38
N GLY A 484 -17.24 22.57 -17.53
CA GLY A 484 -16.45 22.46 -18.76
C GLY A 484 -15.42 21.31 -18.75
N ILE A 485 -15.17 20.69 -17.60
CA ILE A 485 -14.30 19.51 -17.48
C ILE A 485 -14.87 18.35 -18.28
N HIS A 486 -16.19 18.13 -18.24
CA HIS A 486 -16.85 17.07 -19.02
C HIS A 486 -16.52 17.14 -20.51
N ALA A 487 -16.70 18.31 -21.14
CA ALA A 487 -16.38 18.51 -22.56
C ALA A 487 -14.88 18.31 -22.85
N LYS A 488 -14.01 18.80 -21.95
CA LYS A 488 -12.55 18.64 -22.06
C LYS A 488 -12.13 17.17 -21.98
N VAL A 489 -12.66 16.42 -21.02
CA VAL A 489 -12.35 15.00 -20.82
C VAL A 489 -12.80 14.18 -22.02
N ASN A 490 -14.03 14.36 -22.51
CA ASN A 490 -14.50 13.62 -23.68
C ASN A 490 -13.65 13.91 -24.93
N LYS A 491 -13.24 15.17 -25.13
CA LYS A 491 -12.31 15.53 -26.20
C LYS A 491 -10.96 14.79 -26.09
N LEU A 492 -10.35 14.80 -24.90
CA LEU A 492 -9.07 14.11 -24.66
C LEU A 492 -9.18 12.59 -24.85
N ILE A 493 -10.28 11.98 -24.43
CA ILE A 493 -10.55 10.55 -24.65
C ILE A 493 -10.70 10.28 -26.15
N GLN A 494 -11.48 11.09 -26.87
CA GLN A 494 -11.66 10.95 -28.31
C GLN A 494 -10.32 11.06 -29.06
N GLU A 495 -9.47 12.02 -28.70
CA GLU A 495 -8.11 12.16 -29.27
C GLU A 495 -7.24 10.93 -28.98
N ALA A 496 -7.34 10.34 -27.78
CA ALA A 496 -6.61 9.11 -27.44
C ALA A 496 -7.04 7.92 -28.32
N PHE A 497 -8.35 7.74 -28.55
CA PHE A 497 -8.87 6.70 -29.43
C PHE A 497 -8.52 6.95 -30.90
N GLN A 498 -8.46 8.21 -31.35
CA GLN A 498 -7.99 8.53 -32.70
C GLN A 498 -6.52 8.17 -32.91
N ASN A 499 -5.67 8.42 -31.91
CA ASN A 499 -4.23 8.19 -32.01
C ASN A 499 -3.82 6.72 -31.80
N HIS A 500 -4.56 5.98 -30.97
CA HIS A 500 -4.17 4.63 -30.53
C HIS A 500 -5.19 3.54 -30.88
N GLY A 501 -6.27 3.89 -31.58
CA GLY A 501 -7.35 2.96 -31.93
C GLY A 501 -8.04 2.40 -30.68
N ASP A 502 -8.38 1.12 -30.73
CA ASP A 502 -9.05 0.39 -29.65
C ASP A 502 -8.07 -0.37 -28.73
N ASP A 503 -6.77 -0.03 -28.73
CA ASP A 503 -5.76 -0.68 -27.89
C ASP A 503 -5.93 -0.30 -26.41
N VAL A 504 -6.69 -1.13 -25.69
CA VAL A 504 -7.03 -0.92 -24.27
C VAL A 504 -5.78 -0.89 -23.36
N GLU A 505 -4.70 -1.59 -23.72
CA GLU A 505 -3.46 -1.62 -22.93
C GLU A 505 -2.75 -0.26 -22.96
N ILE A 506 -2.78 0.43 -24.11
CA ILE A 506 -2.23 1.77 -24.27
C ILE A 506 -3.20 2.83 -23.72
N LEU A 507 -4.50 2.64 -23.96
CA LEU A 507 -5.53 3.61 -23.57
C LEU A 507 -5.67 3.72 -22.05
N CYS A 508 -5.66 2.63 -21.28
CA CYS A 508 -5.92 2.70 -19.83
C CYS A 508 -4.95 3.62 -19.06
N PRO A 509 -3.61 3.55 -19.26
CA PRO A 509 -2.68 4.51 -18.69
C PRO A 509 -2.96 5.97 -19.10
N ILE A 510 -3.43 6.22 -20.33
CA ILE A 510 -3.82 7.56 -20.80
C ILE A 510 -5.08 8.02 -20.07
N LEU A 511 -6.09 7.15 -19.92
CA LEU A 511 -7.32 7.45 -19.19
C LEU A 511 -7.04 7.77 -17.71
N VAL A 512 -6.09 7.08 -17.07
CA VAL A 512 -5.63 7.41 -15.71
C VAL A 512 -5.10 8.84 -15.65
N LYS A 513 -4.21 9.21 -16.57
CA LYS A 513 -3.66 10.58 -16.64
C LYS A 513 -4.75 11.61 -16.88
N ILE A 514 -5.68 11.34 -17.79
CA ILE A 514 -6.82 12.23 -18.06
C ILE A 514 -7.64 12.43 -16.78
N ALA A 515 -7.97 11.36 -16.06
CA ALA A 515 -8.76 11.47 -14.84
C ALA A 515 -8.02 12.28 -13.75
N GLN A 516 -6.76 11.97 -13.46
CA GLN A 516 -5.96 12.68 -12.45
C GLN A 516 -5.77 14.17 -12.77
N GLN A 517 -5.55 14.51 -14.05
CA GLN A 517 -5.38 15.91 -14.47
C GLN A 517 -6.67 16.74 -14.41
N ASN A 518 -7.83 16.08 -14.39
CA ASN A 518 -9.13 16.73 -14.49
C ASN A 518 -10.04 16.46 -13.27
N GLN A 519 -9.45 16.18 -12.10
CA GLN A 519 -10.15 16.06 -10.82
C GLN A 519 -11.06 17.26 -10.56
N LEU A 520 -12.27 16.98 -10.08
CA LEU A 520 -13.26 18.02 -9.78
C LEU A 520 -12.94 18.73 -8.48
N CYS A 521 -12.24 18.11 -7.53
CA CYS A 521 -11.83 18.81 -6.30
C CYS A 521 -11.00 20.07 -6.58
N LYS A 522 -10.34 20.17 -7.74
CA LYS A 522 -9.61 21.38 -8.15
C LYS A 522 -10.56 22.56 -8.36
N ILE A 523 -11.81 22.33 -8.71
CA ILE A 523 -12.86 23.36 -8.76
C ILE A 523 -13.15 23.90 -7.35
N LEU A 524 -13.08 23.06 -6.31
CA LEU A 524 -13.25 23.51 -4.92
C LEU A 524 -12.11 24.44 -4.48
N LYS A 525 -10.92 24.34 -5.09
CA LYS A 525 -9.81 25.26 -4.81
C LYS A 525 -10.06 26.65 -5.37
N ASP A 526 -10.78 26.75 -6.49
CA ASP A 526 -11.05 28.03 -7.18
C ASP A 526 -12.34 28.71 -6.71
N ALA A 527 -13.28 27.94 -6.15
CA ALA A 527 -14.48 28.47 -5.52
C ALA A 527 -14.17 28.84 -4.06
N VAL A 528 -13.78 30.09 -3.80
CA VAL A 528 -13.80 30.67 -2.44
C VAL A 528 -15.21 30.50 -1.88
N TRP A 529 -15.39 29.57 -0.95
CA TRP A 529 -16.64 29.39 -0.22
C TRP A 529 -16.45 29.86 1.22
N GLU A 530 -17.08 30.97 1.59
CA GLU A 530 -16.99 31.66 2.89
C GLU A 530 -17.62 30.88 4.07
N GLY A 531 -17.36 29.58 4.24
CA GLY A 531 -18.00 28.84 5.33
C GLY A 531 -17.43 27.50 5.77
N LEU A 532 -16.20 27.13 5.38
CA LEU A 532 -15.66 25.79 5.68
C LEU A 532 -14.23 25.82 6.23
N THR A 533 -13.97 26.68 7.20
CA THR A 533 -12.68 26.70 7.92
C THR A 533 -12.59 25.68 9.07
N GLU A 534 -13.58 24.82 9.30
CA GLU A 534 -13.62 23.95 10.49
C GLU A 534 -13.69 22.43 10.24
N ALA A 535 -13.53 21.95 8.99
CA ALA A 535 -13.39 20.51 8.75
C ALA A 535 -11.91 20.09 8.80
N PRO A 536 -11.49 19.15 9.68
CA PRO A 536 -10.08 18.78 9.89
C PRO A 536 -9.40 18.18 8.66
N PHE A 537 -10.15 17.68 7.67
CA PHE A 537 -9.61 17.13 6.41
C PHE A 537 -9.46 18.17 5.29
N ILE A 538 -10.16 19.31 5.38
CA ILE A 538 -10.05 20.38 4.40
C ILE A 538 -8.68 21.04 4.55
N SER A 539 -8.24 21.38 5.76
CA SER A 539 -6.93 22.01 5.99
C SER A 539 -5.74 21.23 5.39
N LEU A 540 -5.82 19.90 5.34
CA LEU A 540 -4.82 19.02 4.72
C LEU A 540 -4.78 19.05 3.17
N LEU A 541 -5.84 19.54 2.50
CA LEU A 541 -5.87 19.73 1.04
C LEU A 541 -5.32 21.11 0.60
N PHE A 542 -5.21 22.06 1.54
CA PHE A 542 -4.94 23.47 1.26
C PHE A 542 -3.56 23.97 1.69
N HIS A 543 -2.69 23.11 2.26
CA HIS A 543 -1.28 23.45 2.44
C HIS A 543 -0.34 22.44 1.76
N PRO A 544 0.62 22.90 0.94
CA PRO A 544 1.60 22.06 0.25
C PRO A 544 2.64 21.45 1.19
#